data_AF-A0A2E7Q8M7-F1
#
_entry.id   AF-A0A2E7Q8M7-F1
#
_cell.length_a   1.000
_cell.length_b   1.000
_cell.length_c   1.000
_cell.angle_alpha   90.00
_cell.angle_beta   90.00
_cell.angle_gamma   90.00
#
_symmetry.space_group_name_H-M   'P 1'
#
loop_
_entity.id
_entity.type
_entity.pdbx_description
1 polymer ?
#
loop_
_entity_poly.entity_id
_entity_poly.type
_entity_poly.pdbx_seq_one_letter_code
_entity_poly.pdbx_strand_id
1 'polypeptide(L)' 'MFLGEDLLGWLLLALGAAMVVGNGLAIIRPPAVKNDTDLKKAPILRSLIYMFLGLVAAIAALGTLILK' A
#
# COMPACT_ATOMS: atom_id res chain seq x y z
N MET A 1 -20.61 12.96 -10.43
CA MET A 1 -19.85 11.93 -9.67
C MET A 1 -18.77 12.65 -8.87
N PHE A 2 -18.66 12.43 -7.56
CA PHE A 2 -17.83 13.21 -6.62
C PHE A 2 -16.33 13.27 -6.97
N LEU A 3 -15.81 12.31 -7.74
CA LEU A 3 -14.39 12.21 -8.09
C LEU A 3 -14.08 12.47 -9.58
N GLY A 4 -15.09 12.77 -10.40
CA GLY A 4 -14.94 13.27 -11.77
C GLY A 4 -13.98 12.47 -12.66
N GLU A 5 -13.21 13.20 -13.48
CA GLU A 5 -12.19 12.65 -14.39
C GLU A 5 -10.98 12.06 -13.65
N ASP A 6 -10.77 12.46 -12.40
CA ASP A 6 -9.59 12.11 -11.61
C ASP A 6 -9.86 10.96 -10.65
N LEU A 7 -11.01 10.28 -10.77
CA LEU A 7 -11.41 9.16 -9.94
C LEU A 7 -10.33 8.07 -9.87
N LEU A 8 -9.77 7.69 -11.02
CA LEU A 8 -8.71 6.68 -11.05
C LEU A 8 -7.45 7.17 -10.35
N GLY A 9 -7.08 8.45 -10.49
CA GLY A 9 -5.93 9.04 -9.81
C GLY A 9 -6.11 8.99 -8.30
N TRP A 10 -7.26 9.41 -7.78
CA TRP A 10 -7.56 9.36 -6.35
C TRP A 10 -7.63 7.93 -5.79
N LEU A 11 -8.23 6.99 -6.53
CA LEU A 11 -8.28 5.59 -6.13
C LEU A 11 -6.90 4.93 -6.13
N LEU A 12 -6.09 5.19 -7.16
CA LEU A 12 -4.74 4.65 -7.26
C LEU A 12 -3.83 5.22 -6.18
N LEU A 13 -3.97 6.51 -5.86
CA LEU A 13 -3.26 7.16 -4.77
C LEU A 13 -3.63 6.52 -3.43
N ALA A 14 -4.93 6.38 -3.15
CA ALA A 14 -5.42 5.77 -1.92
C ALA A 14 -4.92 4.32 -1.78
N LEU A 15 -5.02 3.53 -2.84
CA LEU A 15 -4.56 2.14 -2.87
C LEU A 15 -3.04 2.05 -2.65
N GLY A 16 -2.26 2.84 -3.39
CA GLY A 16 -0.80 2.86 -3.28
C GLY A 16 -0.33 3.25 -1.87
N ALA A 17 -0.92 4.32 -1.31
CA ALA A 17 -0.63 4.76 0.05
C ALA A 17 -1.01 3.70 1.09
N ALA A 18 -2.18 3.06 0.95
CA ALA A 18 -2.63 1.99 1.83
C ALA A 18 -1.67 0.78 1.80
N MET A 19 -1.16 0.42 0.62
CA MET A 19 -0.16 -0.65 0.49
C MET A 19 1.14 -0.32 1.21
N VAL A 20 1.64 0.92 1.10
CA VAL A 20 2.87 1.34 1.81
C VAL A 20 2.66 1.28 3.32
N VAL A 21 1.60 1.92 3.82
CA VAL A 21 1.32 2.03 5.26
C VAL A 21 1.00 0.66 5.86
N GLY A 22 0.12 -0.13 5.22
CA GLY A 22 -0.29 -1.43 5.72
C GLY A 22 0.85 -2.44 5.80
N ASN A 23 1.65 -2.57 4.72
CA ASN A 23 2.81 -3.46 4.73
C ASN A 23 3.92 -2.95 5.66
N GLY A 24 4.11 -1.64 5.79
CA GLY A 24 5.07 -1.05 6.72
C GLY A 24 4.72 -1.31 8.18
N LEU A 25 3.46 -1.08 8.56
CA LEU A 25 2.98 -1.37 9.90
C LEU A 25 3.05 -2.86 10.24
N ALA A 26 2.79 -3.75 9.27
CA ALA A 26 2.93 -5.19 9.46
C ALA A 26 4.38 -5.61 9.80
N ILE A 27 5.39 -4.90 9.27
CA ILE A 27 6.80 -5.15 9.58
C ILE A 27 7.21 -4.49 10.90
N ILE A 28 6.84 -3.21 11.11
CA ILE A 28 7.24 -2.44 12.29
C ILE A 28 6.54 -2.94 13.56
N ARG A 29 5.27 -3.30 13.46
CA ARG A 29 4.43 -3.74 14.58
C ARG A 29 3.68 -5.01 14.18
N PRO A 30 4.37 -6.16 14.10
CA PRO A 30 3.72 -7.42 13.83
C PRO A 30 2.68 -7.76 14.91
N PRO A 31 1.62 -8.51 14.57
CA PRO A 31 0.58 -8.87 15.52
C PRO A 31 1.14 -9.68 16.71
N ALA A 32 0.67 -9.36 17.91
CA ALA A 32 1.14 -9.97 19.16
C ALA A 32 0.60 -11.39 19.36
N VAL A 33 -0.61 -11.66 18.85
CA VAL A 33 -1.23 -12.99 18.87
C VAL A 33 -0.96 -13.64 17.52
N LYS A 34 -0.26 -14.77 17.54
CA LYS A 34 -0.08 -15.63 16.37
C LYS A 34 -1.02 -16.82 16.50
N ASN A 35 -1.76 -17.14 15.44
CA ASN A 35 -2.55 -18.37 15.36
C ASN A 35 -1.67 -19.54 14.94
N ASP A 36 -2.10 -20.77 15.19
CA ASP A 36 -1.38 -21.99 14.76
C ASP A 36 -1.23 -22.08 13.22
N THR A 37 -2.07 -21.36 12.48
CA THR A 37 -2.01 -21.23 11.01
C THR A 37 -1.06 -20.14 10.53
N ASP A 38 -0.52 -19.29 11.41
CA ASP A 38 0.36 -18.20 11.02
C ASP A 38 1.75 -18.70 10.65
N LEU A 39 2.37 -18.00 9.70
CA LEU A 39 3.72 -18.31 9.25
C LEU A 39 4.71 -18.19 10.42
N LYS A 40 5.59 -19.21 10.57
CA LYS A 40 6.68 -19.21 11.57
C LYS A 40 7.52 -17.94 11.54
N LYS A 41 7.71 -17.36 10.35
CA LYS A 41 8.42 -16.09 10.14
C LYS A 41 7.56 -15.17 9.28
N ALA A 42 7.50 -13.90 9.65
CA ALA A 42 6.79 -12.89 8.87
C ALA A 42 7.33 -12.85 7.42
N PRO A 43 6.45 -12.75 6.40
CA PRO A 43 6.86 -12.74 5.00
C PRO A 43 7.43 -11.36 4.61
N ILE A 44 8.62 -11.05 5.13
CA ILE A 44 9.30 -9.74 4.96
C ILE A 44 9.47 -9.40 3.48
N LEU A 45 9.91 -10.38 2.66
CA LEU A 45 10.15 -10.16 1.23
C LEU A 45 8.87 -9.76 0.48
N ARG A 46 7.75 -10.44 0.74
CA ARG A 46 6.45 -10.11 0.12
C ARG A 46 5.99 -8.72 0.55
N SER A 47 6.14 -8.40 1.83
CA SER A 47 5.75 -7.10 2.39
C SER A 47 6.56 -5.96 1.76
N LEU A 48 7.87 -6.15 1.55
CA LEU A 48 8.72 -5.17 0.86
C LEU A 48 8.30 -4.96 -0.60
N ILE A 49 8.01 -6.03 -1.33
CA ILE A 49 7.58 -5.96 -2.74
C ILE A 49 6.29 -5.15 -2.84
N TYR A 50 5.29 -5.43 -2.00
CA TYR A 50 4.03 -4.70 -2.03
C TYR A 50 4.17 -3.25 -1.56
N MET A 51 5.04 -2.97 -0.59
CA MET A 51 5.35 -1.60 -0.19
C MET A 51 5.96 -0.82 -1.36
N PHE A 52 6.94 -1.39 -2.06
CA PHE A 52 7.57 -0.74 -3.22
C PHE A 52 6.57 -0.51 -4.35
N LEU A 53 5.76 -1.52 -4.68
CA LEU A 53 4.71 -1.41 -5.69
C LEU A 53 3.69 -0.31 -5.34
N GLY A 54 3.24 -0.26 -4.08
CA GLY A 54 2.35 0.77 -3.58
C GLY A 54 2.96 2.17 -3.67
N LEU A 55 4.25 2.30 -3.38
CA LEU A 55 4.97 3.58 -3.48
C LEU A 55 5.03 4.08 -4.93
N VAL A 56 5.41 3.21 -5.87
CA VAL A 56 5.44 3.55 -7.31
C VAL A 56 4.04 3.97 -7.78
N ALA A 57 3.01 3.22 -7.40
CA ALA A 57 1.62 3.54 -7.74
C ALA A 57 1.17 4.89 -7.16
N ALA A 58 1.50 5.17 -5.89
CA ALA A 58 1.17 6.43 -5.24
C ALA A 58 1.89 7.63 -5.89
N ILE A 59 3.17 7.48 -6.23
CA ILE A 59 3.93 8.53 -6.93
C ILE A 59 3.36 8.78 -8.32
N ALA A 60 3.06 7.71 -9.08
CA ALA A 60 2.43 7.84 -10.39
C ALA A 60 1.08 8.56 -10.30
N ALA A 61 0.23 8.18 -9.34
CA ALA A 61 -1.07 8.80 -9.11
C ALA A 61 -0.95 10.28 -8.72
N LEU A 62 -0.01 10.63 -7.82
CA LEU A 62 0.30 12.01 -7.49
C LEU A 62 0.73 12.79 -8.74
N GLY A 63 1.58 12.20 -9.57
CA GLY A 63 1.94 12.77 -10.87
C GLY A 63 0.72 13.07 -11.73
N THR A 64 -0.20 12.11 -11.89
CA THR A 64 -1.42 12.31 -12.68
C THR A 64 -2.38 13.36 -12.10
N LEU A 65 -2.37 13.56 -10.78
CA LEU A 65 -3.26 14.51 -10.11
C LEU A 65 -2.69 15.93 -10.05
N ILE A 66 -1.36 16.07 -10.01
CA ILE A 66 -0.68 17.35 -9.82
C ILE A 66 -0.17 17.94 -11.15
N LEU A 67 0.26 17.09 -12.10
CA LEU A 67 0.88 17.51 -13.36
C LEU A 67 -0.11 17.59 -14.53
N LYS A 68 -1.42 17.47 -14.25
CA LYS A 68 -2.51 17.64 -15.22
C LYS A 68 -2.80 19.12 -15.43
#